data_AF-F0SW83-F1
#
_entry.id   AF-F0SW83-F1
#
_cell.length_a   1.000
_cell.length_b   1.000
_cell.length_c   1.000
_cell.angle_alpha   90.00
_cell.angle_beta   90.00
_cell.angle_gamma   90.00
#
_symmetry.space_group_name_H-M   'P 1'
#
loop_
_entity.id
_entity.type
_entity.pdbx_description
1 polymer ?
#
loop_
_entity_poly.entity_id
_entity_poly.type
_entity_poly.pdbx_seq_one_letter_code
_entity_poly.pdbx_strand_id
1 'polypeptide(L)' 'MYMFKVCRCCDAIIGEIEFENIQKLKADKTMDLIGNVAYTLCPRCMKELEINQRSFYQ' A
#
# COMPACT_ATOMS: atom_id res chain seq x y z
N MET A 1 -6.77 -4.29 18.24
CA MET A 1 -7.01 -3.22 17.23
C MET A 1 -6.48 -3.71 15.89
N TYR A 2 -7.12 -3.34 14.80
CA TYR A 2 -6.67 -3.64 13.44
C TYR A 2 -6.42 -2.34 12.68
N MET A 3 -5.56 -2.40 11.69
CA MET A 3 -5.25 -1.31 10.77
C MET A 3 -5.62 -1.74 9.36
N PHE A 4 -6.18 -0.84 8.57
CA PHE A 4 -6.52 -1.13 7.19
C PHE A 4 -5.34 -0.86 6.27
N LYS A 5 -5.09 -1.78 5.35
CA LYS A 5 -4.17 -1.58 4.24
C LYS A 5 -4.98 -1.01 3.07
N VAL A 6 -4.65 0.21 2.66
CA VAL A 6 -5.42 0.97 1.66
C VAL A 6 -4.55 1.33 0.47
N CYS A 7 -5.11 1.24 -0.73
CA CYS A 7 -4.44 1.67 -1.95
C CYS A 7 -4.38 3.20 -2.02
N ARG A 8 -3.19 3.77 -2.25
CA ARG A 8 -3.00 5.22 -2.40
C ARG A 8 -3.61 5.81 -3.67
N CYS A 9 -3.86 4.99 -4.69
CA CYS A 9 -4.29 5.48 -6.00
C CYS A 9 -5.81 5.38 -6.22
N CYS A 10 -6.47 4.42 -5.58
CA CYS A 10 -7.89 4.15 -5.81
C CYS A 10 -8.69 3.96 -4.52
N ASP A 11 -8.06 4.21 -3.36
CA ASP A 11 -8.65 4.12 -2.02
C ASP A 11 -9.27 2.75 -1.69
N ALA A 12 -8.99 1.72 -2.49
CA ALA A 12 -9.47 0.38 -2.24
C ALA A 12 -8.82 -0.20 -0.97
N ILE A 13 -9.63 -0.79 -0.10
CA ILE A 13 -9.16 -1.60 1.02
C ILE A 13 -8.63 -2.91 0.44
N ILE A 14 -7.37 -3.20 0.69
CA ILE A 14 -6.68 -4.39 0.15
C ILE A 14 -6.26 -5.39 1.22
N GLY A 15 -6.54 -5.09 2.48
CA GLY A 15 -6.33 -6.03 3.58
C GLY A 15 -6.41 -5.37 4.94
N GLU A 16 -6.26 -6.20 5.96
CA GLU A 16 -6.23 -5.82 7.37
C GLU A 16 -4.93 -6.29 8.00
N ILE A 17 -4.42 -5.52 8.95
CA ILE A 17 -3.18 -5.76 9.67
C ILE A 17 -3.49 -5.75 11.16
N GLU A 18 -3.19 -6.84 11.84
CA GLU A 18 -3.29 -6.91 13.30
C GLU A 18 -2.22 -6.05 13.98
N PHE A 19 -2.60 -5.30 15.02
CA PHE A 19 -1.71 -4.34 15.70
C PHE A 19 -0.43 -4.97 16.26
N GLU A 20 -0.47 -6.24 16.67
CA GLU A 20 0.68 -6.96 17.22
C GLU A 20 1.83 -7.09 16.21
N ASN A 21 1.53 -7.00 14.92
CA ASN A 21 2.51 -7.04 13.83
C ASN A 21 3.05 -5.66 13.45
N ILE A 22 2.56 -4.56 14.04
CA ILE A 22 2.96 -3.19 13.65
C ILE A 22 4.42 -2.88 14.00
N GLN A 23 4.95 -3.44 15.09
CA GLN A 23 6.37 -3.26 15.42
C GLN A 23 7.30 -3.86 14.35
N LYS A 24 6.88 -4.94 13.67
CA LYS A 24 7.59 -5.50 12.51
C LYS A 24 7.38 -4.66 11.26
N LEU A 25 6.18 -4.11 11.04
CA LEU A 25 5.88 -3.25 9.88
C LEU A 25 6.56 -1.88 9.90
N LYS A 26 6.79 -1.28 11.08
CA LYS A 26 7.57 -0.02 11.19
C LYS A 26 9.01 -0.16 10.65
N ALA A 27 9.54 -1.38 10.55
CA ALA A 27 10.84 -1.63 9.93
C ALA A 27 10.80 -1.60 8.40
N ASP A 28 9.61 -1.75 7.80
CA ASP A 28 9.41 -1.77 6.35
C ASP A 28 9.11 -0.35 5.83
N LYS A 29 10.12 0.30 5.26
CA LYS A 29 10.08 1.72 4.80
C LYS A 29 9.19 1.97 3.59
N THR A 30 8.49 0.95 3.09
CA THR A 30 7.67 1.02 1.87
C THR A 30 6.23 1.44 2.13
N MET A 31 5.82 1.60 3.40
CA MET A 31 4.47 1.97 3.81
C MET A 31 4.45 3.27 4.61
N ASP A 32 3.50 4.14 4.29
CA ASP A 32 3.21 5.35 5.08
C ASP A 32 2.03 5.05 5.99
N LEU A 33 2.24 5.29 7.28
CA LEU A 33 1.29 5.08 8.35
C LEU A 33 0.69 6.43 8.74
N ILE A 34 -0.59 6.64 8.46
CA ILE A 34 -1.33 7.84 8.89
C ILE A 34 -2.47 7.37 9.79
N GLY A 35 -2.32 7.56 11.10
CA GLY A 35 -3.27 7.05 12.10
C GLY A 35 -3.35 5.52 12.09
N ASN A 36 -4.57 4.98 11.92
CA ASN A 36 -4.86 3.54 11.85
C ASN A 36 -4.96 3.00 10.41
N VAL A 37 -4.35 3.70 9.44
CA VAL A 37 -4.35 3.32 8.01
C VAL A 37 -2.93 3.18 7.48
N ALA A 38 -2.63 2.04 6.85
CA ALA A 38 -1.39 1.76 6.14
C ALA A 38 -1.60 1.92 4.64
N TYR A 39 -0.91 2.89 4.04
CA TYR A 39 -1.05 3.22 2.64
C TYR A 39 -0.01 2.52 1.76
N THR A 40 -0.45 1.84 0.70
CA THR A 40 0.41 1.14 -0.29
C THR A 40 -0.25 1.11 -1.68
N LEU A 41 0.26 0.34 -2.64
CA LEU A 41 -0.35 0.14 -3.96
C LEU A 41 -1.03 -1.22 -4.05
N CYS A 42 -2.24 -1.26 -4.62
CA CYS A 42 -2.88 -2.53 -4.96
C CYS A 42 -2.26 -3.13 -6.24
N PRO A 43 -2.34 -4.45 -6.45
CA PRO A 43 -1.77 -5.10 -7.64
C PRO A 43 -2.25 -4.49 -8.96
N ARG A 44 -3.51 -4.00 -8.99
CA ARG A 44 -4.08 -3.33 -10.16
C ARG A 44 -3.36 -2.01 -10.45
N CYS A 45 -3.32 -1.09 -9.48
CA CYS A 45 -2.67 0.21 -9.65
C CYS A 45 -1.16 0.05 -9.86
N MET A 46 -0.52 -0.93 -9.23
CA MET A 46 0.88 -1.26 -9.47
C MET A 46 1.11 -1.68 -10.93
N LYS A 47 0.28 -2.58 -11.47
CA LYS A 47 0.36 -3.00 -12.86
C LYS A 47 0.10 -1.85 -13.84
N GLU A 48 -0.86 -0.98 -13.55
CA GLU A 48 -1.14 0.21 -14.36
C GLU A 48 0.06 1.18 -14.35
N LEU A 49 0.71 1.39 -13.21
CA LEU A 49 1.92 2.20 -13.11
C LEU A 49 3.10 1.58 -13.87
N GLU A 50 3.30 0.27 -13.79
CA GLU A 50 4.34 -0.44 -14.55
C GLU A 50 4.11 -0.37 -16.06
N ILE A 51 2.86 -0.50 -16.52
CA ILE A 51 2.49 -0.35 -17.93
C ILE A 51 2.79 1.07 -18.40
N ASN A 52 2.40 2.09 -17.62
CA ASN A 52 2.66 3.48 -17.96
C ASN A 52 4.17 3.78 -18.04
N GLN A 53 4.98 3.28 -17.11
CA GLN A 53 6.44 3.44 -17.16
C GLN A 53 7.07 2.85 -18.43
N ARG A 54 6.56 1.71 -18.92
CA ARG A 54 7.04 1.11 -20.17
C ARG A 54 6.60 1.87 -21.41
N SER A 55 5.47 2.57 -21.36
CA SER A 55 4.98 3.39 -22.49
C SER A 55 5.71 4.73 -22.65
N PHE A 56 6.41 5.24 -21.64
CA PHE A 56 7.20 6.49 -21.75
C PHE A 56 8.58 6.32 -22.42
N TYR A 57 9.05 5.07 -22.60
CA TYR A 57 10.35 4.75 -23.22
C TYR A 57 10.22 4.15 -24.62
N GLN A 58 9.07 4.32 -25.30
CA GLN A 58 8.91 3.96 -26.71
C GLN A 58 8.92 5.20 -27.61
#